data_AF-A0A428ZYI5-F1
#
_entry.id   AF-A0A428ZYI5-F1
#
_cell.length_a   1.000
_cell.length_b   1.000
_cell.length_c   1.000
_cell.angle_alpha   90.00
_cell.angle_beta   90.00
_cell.angle_gamma   90.00
#
_symmetry.space_group_name_H-M   'P 1'
#
loop_
_entity.id
_entity.type
_entity.pdbx_description
1 polymer ?
#
loop_
_entity_poly.entity_id
_entity_poly.type
_entity_poly.pdbx_seq_one_letter_code
_entity_poly.pdbx_strand_id
1 'polypeptide(L)'
;MLSTGALRAHLLAARLAGPVATSREESLRSYRLFAARDPRVLLGLDPEGAWGQRDLIALMAEKCGVSADPHHISGQDVIDPELTLTALDAFAERLGAVAQRRAPVLLGTGHPHRLLGFYAALADALSAAGCAVLTPAHGHSVDITTRFGLRTYNLAYVRGVALVREPGAPRPGCEPGAHTHSPLPVRTALAAAAETGGPMPELVIGDHGWVCGAGQLGFEAIGPADTNDPALFVGQAEGSVSVVVPLDDAVRSDYYRPLTRYVLNRACLSQ
;
A
#
# COMPACT_ATOMS: atom_id res chain seq x y z
N MET A 1 13.57 21.64 5.73
CA MET A 1 12.29 20.90 5.61
C MET A 1 11.72 21.13 4.22
N LEU A 2 11.17 20.11 3.57
CA LEU A 2 10.41 20.28 2.32
C LEU A 2 9.10 20.99 2.66
N SER A 3 8.80 22.13 2.01
CA SER A 3 7.50 22.78 2.17
C SER A 3 6.41 21.98 1.46
N THR A 4 5.16 22.13 1.89
CA THR A 4 3.99 21.51 1.22
C THR A 4 3.94 21.87 -0.26
N GLY A 5 4.22 23.14 -0.61
CA GLY A 5 4.27 23.57 -2.01
C GLY A 5 5.39 22.91 -2.83
N ALA A 6 6.57 22.68 -2.24
CA ALA A 6 7.66 21.98 -2.90
C ALA A 6 7.34 20.48 -3.10
N LEU A 7 6.68 19.85 -2.12
CA LEU A 7 6.20 18.47 -2.28
C LEU A 7 5.12 18.37 -3.36
N ARG A 8 4.15 19.30 -3.38
CA ARG A 8 3.12 19.37 -4.43
C ARG A 8 3.73 19.45 -5.82
N ALA A 9 4.72 20.33 -6.01
CA ALA A 9 5.42 20.47 -7.28
C ALA A 9 6.15 19.18 -7.68
N HIS A 10 6.76 18.49 -6.70
CA HIS A 10 7.39 17.19 -6.92
C HIS A 10 6.39 16.10 -7.31
N LEU A 11 5.23 16.02 -6.64
CA LEU A 11 4.19 15.04 -6.96
C LEU A 11 3.77 15.15 -8.44
N LEU A 12 3.55 16.37 -8.92
CA LEU A 12 3.18 16.65 -10.31
C LEU A 12 4.32 16.36 -11.29
N ALA A 13 5.55 16.82 -10.98
CA ALA A 13 6.69 16.63 -11.87
C ALA A 13 7.09 15.15 -12.02
N ALA A 14 6.97 14.38 -10.95
CA ALA A 14 7.27 12.95 -10.91
C ALA A 14 6.10 12.07 -11.39
N ARG A 15 4.92 12.66 -11.63
CA ARG A 15 3.65 11.97 -11.93
C ARG A 15 3.24 10.96 -10.85
N LEU A 16 3.56 11.27 -9.59
CA LEU A 16 3.00 10.57 -8.43
C LEU A 16 1.54 11.00 -8.20
N ALA A 17 1.22 12.24 -8.56
CA ALA A 17 -0.13 12.76 -8.67
C ALA A 17 -0.21 13.73 -9.86
N GLY A 18 -1.41 14.17 -10.21
CA GLY A 18 -1.73 14.76 -11.52
C GLY A 18 -2.10 13.67 -12.52
N PRO A 19 -1.85 13.87 -13.83
CA PRO A 19 -2.00 12.81 -14.82
C PRO A 19 -1.01 11.68 -14.57
N VAL A 20 -1.52 10.50 -14.23
CA VAL A 20 -0.74 9.31 -13.87
C VAL A 20 -0.56 8.35 -15.05
N ALA A 21 0.27 7.32 -14.89
CA ALA A 21 0.46 6.32 -15.95
C ALA A 21 -0.78 5.44 -16.15
N THR A 22 -1.54 5.21 -15.09
CA THR A 22 -2.76 4.41 -15.10
C THR A 22 -3.81 5.04 -16.01
N SER A 23 -4.30 4.22 -16.95
CA SER A 23 -5.33 4.65 -17.91
C SER A 23 -6.72 4.59 -17.30
N ARG A 24 -7.61 5.47 -17.78
CA ARG A 24 -9.02 5.46 -17.38
C ARG A 24 -9.68 4.12 -17.66
N GLU A 25 -9.34 3.50 -18.78
CA GLU A 25 -9.82 2.18 -19.19
C GLU A 25 -9.43 1.09 -18.19
N GLU A 26 -8.20 1.15 -17.68
CA GLU A 26 -7.70 0.21 -16.70
C GLU A 26 -8.41 0.35 -15.36
N SER A 27 -8.53 1.56 -14.83
CA SER A 27 -9.28 1.81 -13.60
C SER A 27 -10.74 1.39 -13.72
N LEU A 28 -11.42 1.77 -14.82
CA LEU A 28 -12.81 1.34 -15.06
C LEU A 28 -12.92 -0.19 -15.22
N ARG A 29 -11.89 -0.88 -15.73
CA ARG A 29 -11.85 -2.35 -15.73
C ARG A 29 -11.76 -2.88 -14.30
N SER A 30 -10.85 -2.35 -13.49
CA SER A 30 -10.72 -2.72 -12.08
C SER A 30 -12.01 -2.48 -11.30
N TYR A 31 -12.72 -1.37 -11.53
CA TYR A 31 -13.98 -1.08 -10.84
C TYR A 31 -15.06 -2.09 -11.20
N ARG A 32 -15.18 -2.48 -12.48
CA ARG A 32 -16.11 -3.53 -12.90
C ARG A 32 -15.77 -4.89 -12.29
N LEU A 33 -14.47 -5.23 -12.23
CA LEU A 33 -14.00 -6.46 -11.60
C LEU A 33 -14.26 -6.47 -10.09
N PHE A 34 -14.08 -5.33 -9.41
CA PHE A 34 -14.36 -5.19 -7.98
C PHE A 34 -15.85 -5.35 -7.70
N ALA A 35 -16.71 -4.69 -8.48
CA ALA A 35 -18.17 -4.85 -8.39
C ALA A 35 -18.60 -6.30 -8.64
N ALA A 36 -17.87 -7.04 -9.48
CA ALA A 36 -18.06 -8.47 -9.71
C ALA A 36 -17.40 -9.38 -8.66
N ARG A 37 -16.86 -8.80 -7.57
CA ARG A 37 -16.17 -9.49 -6.48
C ARG A 37 -14.98 -10.35 -6.94
N ASP A 38 -14.24 -9.90 -7.94
CA ASP A 38 -13.06 -10.60 -8.42
C ASP A 38 -11.93 -10.52 -7.36
N PRO A 39 -11.43 -11.66 -6.84
CA PRO A 39 -10.47 -11.68 -5.73
C PRO A 39 -9.13 -10.99 -6.06
N ARG A 40 -8.80 -10.83 -7.35
CA ARG A 40 -7.54 -10.20 -7.79
C ARG A 40 -7.52 -8.70 -7.58
N VAL A 41 -8.68 -8.05 -7.53
CA VAL A 41 -8.83 -6.60 -7.30
C VAL A 41 -9.51 -6.31 -5.97
N LEU A 42 -10.05 -7.32 -5.28
CA LEU A 42 -10.48 -7.21 -3.88
C LEU A 42 -9.29 -7.13 -2.91
N LEU A 43 -8.12 -7.66 -3.32
CA LEU A 43 -6.88 -7.60 -2.54
C LEU A 43 -7.01 -8.18 -1.13
N GLY A 44 -7.95 -9.10 -0.93
CA GLY A 44 -8.23 -9.73 0.37
C GLY A 44 -9.26 -9.02 1.25
N LEU A 45 -9.84 -7.92 0.78
CA LEU A 45 -11.03 -7.31 1.37
C LEU A 45 -12.27 -8.16 1.06
N ASP A 46 -13.19 -8.22 2.02
CA ASP A 46 -14.56 -8.71 1.84
C ASP A 46 -15.53 -7.55 2.14
N PRO A 47 -15.86 -6.72 1.13
CA PRO A 47 -16.59 -5.49 1.39
C PRO A 47 -18.04 -5.74 1.78
N GLU A 48 -18.52 -5.00 2.78
CA GLU A 48 -19.88 -5.12 3.31
C GLU A 48 -20.92 -4.54 2.34
N GLY A 49 -20.60 -3.41 1.70
CA GLY A 49 -21.46 -2.73 0.74
C GLY A 49 -21.54 -3.43 -0.61
N ALA A 50 -22.62 -3.20 -1.36
CA ALA A 50 -22.78 -3.80 -2.70
C ALA A 50 -21.77 -3.26 -3.74
N TRP A 51 -21.28 -2.03 -3.57
CA TRP A 51 -20.29 -1.34 -4.42
C TRP A 51 -20.45 -1.60 -5.92
N GLY A 52 -21.49 -0.98 -6.53
CA GLY A 52 -21.64 -0.99 -7.97
C GLY A 52 -20.60 -0.10 -8.66
N GLN A 53 -20.46 -0.25 -9.97
CA GLN A 53 -19.49 0.55 -10.75
C GLN A 53 -19.67 2.07 -10.55
N ARG A 54 -20.91 2.55 -10.44
CA ARG A 54 -21.19 3.98 -10.21
C ARG A 54 -20.75 4.44 -8.83
N ASP A 55 -20.97 3.62 -7.80
CA ASP A 55 -20.56 3.91 -6.43
C ASP A 55 -19.03 3.97 -6.34
N LEU A 56 -18.35 3.05 -7.03
CA LEU A 56 -16.89 3.05 -7.13
C LEU A 56 -16.36 4.28 -7.87
N ILE A 57 -16.97 4.71 -8.98
CA ILE A 57 -16.56 5.95 -9.65
C ILE A 57 -16.73 7.16 -8.73
N ALA A 58 -17.85 7.25 -8.01
CA ALA A 58 -18.10 8.34 -7.07
C ALA A 58 -17.08 8.33 -5.92
N LEU A 59 -16.82 7.17 -5.32
CA LEU A 59 -15.82 7.01 -4.27
C LEU A 59 -14.42 7.38 -4.76
N MET A 60 -14.01 6.89 -5.91
CA MET A 60 -12.68 7.16 -6.45
C MET A 60 -12.53 8.63 -6.84
N ALA A 61 -13.59 9.28 -7.31
CA ALA A 61 -13.59 10.72 -7.55
C ALA A 61 -13.41 11.50 -6.24
N GLU A 62 -14.05 11.07 -5.15
CA GLU A 62 -13.89 11.68 -3.82
C GLU A 62 -12.50 11.44 -3.22
N LYS A 63 -12.00 10.20 -3.27
CA LYS A 63 -10.78 9.78 -2.57
C LYS A 63 -9.50 10.03 -3.36
N CYS A 64 -9.56 9.93 -4.69
CA CYS A 64 -8.41 10.11 -5.57
C CYS A 64 -8.48 11.38 -6.40
N GLY A 65 -9.67 11.92 -6.68
CA GLY A 65 -9.83 13.05 -7.60
C GLY A 65 -9.94 12.64 -9.08
N VAL A 66 -10.23 11.37 -9.38
CA VAL A 66 -10.51 10.93 -10.77
C VAL A 66 -11.79 11.57 -11.29
N SER A 67 -12.01 11.54 -12.61
CA SER A 67 -13.25 12.04 -13.20
C SER A 67 -14.49 11.31 -12.68
N ALA A 68 -15.47 12.06 -12.17
CA ALA A 68 -16.77 11.55 -11.77
C ALA A 68 -17.74 11.37 -12.97
N ASP A 69 -17.39 11.89 -14.16
CA ASP A 69 -18.25 11.78 -15.33
C ASP A 69 -18.29 10.32 -15.84
N PRO A 70 -19.46 9.67 -15.87
CA PRO A 70 -19.59 8.31 -16.37
C PRO A 70 -19.31 8.19 -17.88
N HIS A 71 -19.34 9.29 -18.63
CA HIS A 71 -19.00 9.31 -20.06
C HIS A 71 -17.50 9.47 -20.32
N HIS A 72 -16.71 9.80 -19.30
CA HIS A 72 -15.26 9.83 -19.39
C HIS A 72 -14.69 8.41 -19.26
N ILE A 73 -14.57 7.74 -20.42
CA ILE A 73 -14.25 6.31 -20.51
C ILE A 73 -12.84 6.00 -21.04
N SER A 74 -12.07 7.00 -21.46
CA SER A 74 -10.74 6.82 -22.04
C SER A 74 -9.77 7.95 -21.72
N GLY A 75 -8.47 7.64 -21.74
CA GLY A 75 -7.38 8.59 -21.49
C GLY A 75 -6.56 8.24 -20.26
N GLN A 76 -5.86 9.21 -19.69
CA GLN A 76 -5.16 9.04 -18.42
C GLN A 76 -6.09 9.36 -17.27
N ASP A 77 -6.03 8.56 -16.20
CA ASP A 77 -6.62 8.99 -14.94
C ASP A 77 -5.77 10.09 -14.29
N VAL A 78 -6.37 10.74 -13.31
CA VAL A 78 -5.78 11.83 -12.57
C VAL A 78 -5.90 11.53 -11.08
N ILE A 79 -4.82 11.77 -10.36
CA ILE A 79 -4.84 11.84 -8.90
C ILE A 79 -4.72 13.30 -8.49
N ASP A 80 -5.63 13.79 -7.64
CA ASP A 80 -5.55 15.14 -7.11
C ASP A 80 -4.39 15.24 -6.11
N PRO A 81 -3.36 16.08 -6.37
CA PRO A 81 -2.22 16.21 -5.47
C PRO A 81 -2.60 16.76 -4.08
N GLU A 82 -3.69 17.51 -3.94
CA GLU A 82 -4.14 18.00 -2.63
C GLU A 82 -4.71 16.87 -1.77
N LEU A 83 -5.41 15.91 -2.38
CA LEU A 83 -5.87 14.70 -1.70
C LEU A 83 -4.69 13.83 -1.28
N THR A 84 -3.68 13.68 -2.14
CA THR A 84 -2.41 13.01 -1.77
C THR A 84 -1.75 13.68 -0.57
N LEU A 85 -1.60 15.01 -0.57
CA LEU A 85 -0.98 15.76 0.54
C LEU A 85 -1.75 15.61 1.85
N THR A 86 -3.08 15.74 1.79
CA THR A 86 -3.96 15.57 2.97
C THR A 86 -3.83 14.16 3.54
N ALA A 87 -3.84 13.14 2.68
CA ALA A 87 -3.67 11.75 3.11
C ALA A 87 -2.25 11.46 3.64
N LEU A 88 -1.21 12.10 3.11
CA LEU A 88 0.15 11.99 3.65
C LEU A 88 0.28 12.61 5.04
N ASP A 89 -0.44 13.70 5.32
CA ASP A 89 -0.51 14.28 6.67
C ASP A 89 -1.18 13.30 7.65
N ALA A 90 -2.34 12.72 7.28
CA ALA A 90 -3.01 11.69 8.09
C ALA A 90 -2.13 10.43 8.27
N PHE A 91 -1.40 10.01 7.23
CA PHE A 91 -0.46 8.90 7.31
C PHE A 91 0.67 9.19 8.31
N ALA A 92 1.22 10.41 8.29
CA ALA A 92 2.25 10.83 9.24
C ALA A 92 1.73 10.91 10.68
N GLU A 93 0.48 11.32 10.90
CA GLU A 93 -0.15 11.29 12.23
C GLU A 93 -0.21 9.87 12.81
N ARG A 94 -0.59 8.87 11.99
CA ARG A 94 -0.60 7.45 12.42
C ARG A 94 0.80 6.93 12.75
N LEU A 95 1.80 7.28 11.95
CA LEU A 95 3.19 6.95 12.25
C LEU A 95 3.69 7.62 13.55
N GLY A 96 3.37 8.89 13.76
CA GLY A 96 3.73 9.59 14.99
C GLY A 96 3.08 8.94 16.22
N ALA A 97 1.80 8.58 16.12
CA ALA A 97 1.06 7.93 17.19
C ALA A 97 1.63 6.56 17.56
N VAL A 98 1.98 5.71 16.58
CA VAL A 98 2.58 4.38 16.84
C VAL A 98 3.98 4.51 17.45
N ALA A 99 4.77 5.50 16.98
CA ALA A 99 6.11 5.76 17.49
C ALA A 99 6.11 6.28 18.93
N GLN A 100 5.17 7.17 19.28
CA GLN A 100 5.01 7.66 20.66
C GLN A 100 4.77 6.53 21.67
N ARG A 101 3.99 5.52 21.27
CA ARG A 101 3.74 4.32 22.09
C ARG A 101 4.84 3.26 21.98
N ARG A 102 5.78 3.42 21.04
CA ARG A 102 6.80 2.41 20.67
C ARG A 102 6.18 1.07 20.32
N ALA A 103 4.99 1.12 19.73
CA ALA A 103 4.21 -0.09 19.48
C ALA A 103 4.83 -0.92 18.32
N PRO A 104 4.63 -2.25 18.32
CA PRO A 104 5.12 -3.12 17.25
C PRO A 104 4.46 -2.80 15.91
N VAL A 105 5.23 -2.88 14.83
CA VAL A 105 4.77 -2.58 13.46
C VAL A 105 5.16 -3.69 12.51
N LEU A 106 4.34 -3.92 11.49
CA LEU A 106 4.65 -4.80 10.37
C LEU A 106 4.63 -3.97 9.08
N LEU A 107 5.73 -4.01 8.32
CA LEU A 107 5.81 -3.36 7.02
C LEU A 107 5.89 -4.41 5.92
N GLY A 108 5.17 -4.20 4.82
CA GLY A 108 5.21 -5.09 3.67
C GLY A 108 4.83 -4.41 2.37
N THR A 109 5.35 -4.93 1.26
CA THR A 109 5.08 -4.38 -0.07
C THR A 109 4.78 -5.47 -1.09
N GLY A 110 3.74 -5.24 -1.88
CA GLY A 110 3.42 -5.94 -3.11
C GLY A 110 4.24 -5.42 -4.29
N HIS A 111 4.76 -4.19 -4.23
CA HIS A 111 5.58 -3.53 -5.26
C HIS A 111 7.06 -3.34 -4.86
N PRO A 112 7.84 -4.41 -4.63
CA PRO A 112 9.21 -4.30 -4.10
C PRO A 112 10.19 -3.56 -5.02
N HIS A 113 9.93 -3.47 -6.33
CA HIS A 113 10.76 -2.68 -7.27
C HIS A 113 10.60 -1.17 -7.10
N ARG A 114 9.42 -0.74 -6.65
CA ARG A 114 9.04 0.69 -6.62
C ARG A 114 9.10 1.23 -5.20
N LEU A 115 8.44 0.54 -4.26
CA LEU A 115 8.15 1.08 -2.94
C LEU A 115 9.05 0.54 -1.82
N LEU A 116 9.89 -0.47 -2.06
CA LEU A 116 10.77 -1.02 -1.02
C LEU A 116 11.64 0.05 -0.34
N GLY A 117 12.18 0.99 -1.12
CA GLY A 117 12.97 2.10 -0.57
C GLY A 117 12.16 3.04 0.32
N PHE A 118 10.89 3.27 -0.01
CA PHE A 118 9.96 4.08 0.78
C PHE A 118 9.70 3.41 2.13
N TYR A 119 9.27 2.16 2.15
CA TYR A 119 8.98 1.46 3.41
C TYR A 119 10.21 1.17 4.25
N ALA A 120 11.35 0.86 3.64
CA ALA A 120 12.57 0.59 4.41
C ALA A 120 13.04 1.83 5.19
N ALA A 121 12.83 3.02 4.64
CA ALA A 121 13.13 4.26 5.36
C ALA A 121 12.13 4.52 6.51
N LEU A 122 10.86 4.14 6.34
CA LEU A 122 9.88 4.19 7.44
C LEU A 122 10.22 3.18 8.55
N ALA A 123 10.59 1.95 8.17
CA ALA A 123 11.01 0.89 9.09
C ALA A 123 12.22 1.33 9.93
N ASP A 124 13.25 1.89 9.30
CA ASP A 124 14.45 2.38 9.99
C ASP A 124 14.10 3.50 10.99
N ALA A 125 13.23 4.44 10.60
CA ALA A 125 12.84 5.56 11.46
C ALA A 125 11.99 5.10 12.67
N LEU A 126 11.05 4.19 12.44
CA LEU A 126 10.23 3.59 13.51
C LEU A 126 11.10 2.76 14.46
N SER A 127 12.03 1.97 13.93
CA SER A 127 12.99 1.21 14.72
C SER A 127 13.87 2.14 15.58
N ALA A 128 14.37 3.24 15.00
CA ALA A 128 15.13 4.24 15.74
C ALA A 128 14.32 4.95 16.84
N ALA A 129 13.00 5.08 16.66
CA ALA A 129 12.09 5.59 17.69
C ALA A 129 11.76 4.56 18.78
N GLY A 130 12.17 3.29 18.62
CA GLY A 130 12.01 2.21 19.58
C GLY A 130 10.85 1.27 19.29
N CYS A 131 10.19 1.37 18.13
CA CYS A 131 9.19 0.39 17.71
C CYS A 131 9.84 -0.95 17.35
N ALA A 132 9.20 -2.06 17.72
CA ALA A 132 9.58 -3.38 17.22
C ALA A 132 9.10 -3.54 15.77
N VAL A 133 10.03 -3.58 14.81
CA VAL A 133 9.72 -3.90 13.40
C VAL A 133 9.70 -5.42 13.24
N LEU A 134 8.50 -5.98 13.09
CA LEU A 134 8.25 -7.41 13.12
C LEU A 134 8.63 -8.09 11.79
N THR A 135 9.25 -9.28 11.89
CA THR A 135 9.59 -10.11 10.73
C THR A 135 9.11 -11.57 10.86
N PRO A 136 7.81 -11.79 11.15
CA PRO A 136 7.27 -13.14 11.36
C PRO A 136 7.28 -13.97 10.06
N ALA A 137 7.20 -15.29 10.19
CA ALA A 137 7.15 -16.21 9.05
C ALA A 137 8.28 -16.04 8.00
N HIS A 138 9.44 -15.47 8.37
CA HIS A 138 10.55 -15.36 7.43
C HIS A 138 10.93 -16.75 6.87
N GLY A 139 11.00 -16.87 5.55
CA GLY A 139 11.30 -18.10 4.83
C GLY A 139 10.10 -19.04 4.65
N HIS A 140 8.91 -18.70 5.14
CA HIS A 140 7.72 -19.53 4.92
C HIS A 140 7.25 -19.45 3.47
N SER A 141 6.76 -20.58 2.97
CA SER A 141 6.15 -20.67 1.65
C SER A 141 4.75 -20.05 1.66
N VAL A 142 4.42 -19.35 0.58
CA VAL A 142 3.11 -18.77 0.31
C VAL A 142 2.70 -19.17 -1.10
N ASP A 143 1.64 -19.96 -1.22
CA ASP A 143 1.09 -20.36 -2.51
C ASP A 143 0.10 -19.31 -3.01
N ILE A 144 0.41 -18.68 -4.14
CA ILE A 144 -0.37 -17.58 -4.71
C ILE A 144 -0.92 -18.02 -6.07
N THR A 145 -2.23 -17.96 -6.23
CA THR A 145 -2.88 -18.17 -7.53
C THR A 145 -2.60 -16.99 -8.44
N THR A 146 -1.90 -17.23 -9.55
CA THR A 146 -1.62 -16.23 -10.59
C THR A 146 -2.42 -16.52 -11.85
N ARG A 147 -2.39 -15.61 -12.84
CA ARG A 147 -2.95 -15.87 -14.19
C ARG A 147 -2.32 -17.08 -14.89
N PHE A 148 -1.17 -17.56 -14.41
CA PHE A 148 -0.44 -18.70 -14.94
C PHE A 148 -0.60 -19.96 -14.06
N GLY A 149 -1.57 -19.98 -13.15
CA GLY A 149 -1.76 -21.05 -12.17
C GLY A 149 -1.13 -20.76 -10.82
N LEU A 150 -1.17 -21.75 -9.94
CA LEU A 150 -0.62 -21.69 -8.59
C LEU A 150 0.91 -21.56 -8.67
N ARG A 151 1.46 -20.58 -7.96
CA ARG A 151 2.90 -20.40 -7.80
C ARG A 151 3.26 -20.30 -6.34
N THR A 152 4.23 -21.09 -5.90
CA THR A 152 4.81 -20.98 -4.58
C THR A 152 5.83 -19.85 -4.57
N TYR A 153 5.74 -18.97 -3.57
CA TYR A 153 6.73 -17.95 -3.26
C TYR A 153 7.23 -18.14 -1.83
N ASN A 154 8.33 -17.50 -1.47
CA ASN A 154 8.82 -17.44 -0.09
C ASN A 154 8.65 -16.03 0.46
N LEU A 155 8.13 -15.92 1.68
CA LEU A 155 8.09 -14.67 2.42
C LEU A 155 9.51 -14.29 2.86
N ALA A 156 9.98 -13.12 2.46
CA ALA A 156 11.31 -12.60 2.77
C ALA A 156 11.24 -11.19 3.34
N TYR A 157 12.27 -10.79 4.08
CA TYR A 157 12.38 -9.45 4.65
C TYR A 157 13.64 -8.76 4.15
N VAL A 158 13.50 -7.53 3.65
CA VAL A 158 14.62 -6.67 3.27
C VAL A 158 14.50 -5.38 4.06
N ARG A 159 15.48 -5.12 4.94
CA ARG A 159 15.49 -3.93 5.82
C ARG A 159 14.16 -3.74 6.58
N GLY A 160 13.66 -4.83 7.18
CA GLY A 160 12.42 -4.82 7.96
C GLY A 160 11.13 -4.82 7.14
N VAL A 161 11.20 -4.82 5.80
CA VAL A 161 10.02 -4.81 4.91
C VAL A 161 9.79 -6.19 4.33
N ALA A 162 8.58 -6.72 4.53
CA ALA A 162 8.13 -7.98 4.00
C ALA A 162 7.85 -7.89 2.49
N LEU A 163 8.25 -8.92 1.75
CA LEU A 163 7.96 -9.10 0.33
C LEU A 163 7.97 -10.59 0.00
N VAL A 164 7.51 -10.96 -1.19
CA VAL A 164 7.60 -12.35 -1.67
C VAL A 164 8.74 -12.50 -2.66
N ARG A 165 9.34 -13.69 -2.72
CA ARG A 165 10.36 -14.06 -3.71
C ARG A 165 10.00 -15.36 -4.39
N GLU A 166 10.32 -15.48 -5.67
CA GLU A 166 10.26 -16.78 -6.35
C GLU A 166 11.21 -17.78 -5.66
N PRO A 167 10.92 -19.10 -5.71
CA PRO A 167 11.80 -20.12 -5.17
C PRO A 167 13.14 -20.15 -5.91
N GLY A 168 14.23 -20.27 -5.17
CA GLY A 168 15.59 -20.36 -5.72
C GLY A 168 16.57 -19.36 -5.09
N ALA A 169 17.86 -19.54 -5.38
CA ALA A 169 18.89 -18.64 -4.89
C ALA A 169 18.75 -17.26 -5.57
N PRO A 170 18.89 -16.14 -4.83
CA PRO A 170 18.96 -14.81 -5.42
C PRO A 170 20.09 -14.77 -6.44
N ARG A 171 19.79 -14.43 -7.70
CA ARG A 171 20.86 -14.20 -8.68
C ARG A 171 21.45 -12.81 -8.45
N PRO A 172 22.77 -12.62 -8.60
CA PRO A 172 23.36 -11.28 -8.55
C PRO A 172 22.67 -10.35 -9.55
N GLY A 173 22.17 -9.20 -9.08
CA GLY A 173 21.41 -8.25 -9.91
C GLY A 173 19.92 -8.59 -10.08
N CYS A 174 19.39 -9.62 -9.42
CA CYS A 174 17.95 -9.89 -9.42
C CYS A 174 17.16 -8.84 -8.64
N GLU A 175 15.95 -8.68 -9.13
CA GLU A 175 14.84 -7.92 -8.58
C GLU A 175 14.60 -8.23 -7.08
N PRO A 176 14.40 -7.22 -6.21
CA PRO A 176 14.38 -7.39 -4.74
C PRO A 176 13.32 -8.35 -4.20
N GLY A 177 12.23 -8.57 -4.96
CA GLY A 177 11.09 -9.43 -4.68
C GLY A 177 10.22 -9.58 -5.93
N ALA A 178 9.17 -10.39 -5.88
CA ALA A 178 8.18 -10.49 -6.95
C ALA A 178 6.99 -9.55 -6.68
N HIS A 179 6.45 -8.97 -7.76
CA HIS A 179 5.22 -8.18 -7.71
C HIS A 179 4.01 -9.03 -7.30
N THR A 180 3.21 -8.58 -6.33
CA THR A 180 2.01 -9.31 -5.91
C THR A 180 0.91 -8.40 -5.35
N HIS A 181 -0.33 -8.72 -5.73
CA HIS A 181 -1.55 -8.12 -5.18
C HIS A 181 -2.20 -9.01 -4.10
N SER A 182 -1.61 -10.18 -3.85
CA SER A 182 -2.20 -11.20 -2.97
C SER A 182 -2.19 -10.75 -1.50
N PRO A 183 -3.27 -11.00 -0.74
CA PRO A 183 -3.28 -10.81 0.71
C PRO A 183 -2.63 -11.97 1.47
N LEU A 184 -2.31 -13.08 0.80
CA LEU A 184 -1.80 -14.27 1.47
C LEU A 184 -0.48 -14.03 2.22
N PRO A 185 0.49 -13.25 1.70
CA PRO A 185 1.72 -12.95 2.43
C PRO A 185 1.48 -12.30 3.80
N VAL A 186 0.58 -11.31 3.88
CA VAL A 186 0.27 -10.65 5.16
C VAL A 186 -0.49 -11.57 6.09
N ARG A 187 -1.41 -12.40 5.56
CA ARG A 187 -2.13 -13.40 6.35
C ARG A 187 -1.19 -14.45 6.95
N THR A 188 -0.22 -14.94 6.16
CA THR A 188 0.82 -15.87 6.63
C THR A 188 1.69 -15.23 7.73
N ALA A 189 2.12 -13.98 7.51
CA ALA A 189 2.92 -13.23 8.49
C ALA A 189 2.18 -13.06 9.83
N LEU A 190 0.92 -12.61 9.79
CA LEU A 190 0.09 -12.37 10.97
C LEU A 190 -0.29 -13.68 11.69
N ALA A 191 -0.59 -14.75 10.94
CA ALA A 191 -0.88 -16.06 11.52
C ALA A 191 0.33 -16.60 12.30
N ALA A 192 1.53 -16.56 11.71
CA ALA A 192 2.74 -17.01 12.41
C ALA A 192 3.08 -16.14 13.63
N ALA A 193 2.83 -14.82 13.57
CA ALA A 193 3.00 -13.95 14.72
C ALA A 193 2.09 -14.37 15.89
N ALA A 194 0.83 -14.71 15.58
CA ALA A 194 -0.12 -15.20 16.57
C ALA A 194 0.26 -16.58 17.13
N GLU A 195 0.70 -17.52 16.28
CA GLU A 195 1.09 -18.87 16.68
C GLU A 195 2.33 -18.90 17.58
N THR A 196 3.29 -18.00 17.35
CA THR A 196 4.52 -17.91 18.14
C THR A 196 4.31 -17.24 19.50
N GLY A 197 3.12 -16.66 19.76
CA GLY A 197 2.80 -15.96 21.01
C GLY A 197 3.61 -14.67 21.22
N GLY A 198 4.20 -14.13 20.16
CA GLY A 198 4.96 -12.89 20.18
C GLY A 198 4.07 -11.64 20.17
N PRO A 199 4.68 -10.44 20.15
CA PRO A 199 3.94 -9.20 19.98
C PRO A 199 3.25 -9.17 18.60
N MET A 200 1.97 -8.81 18.59
CA MET A 200 1.22 -8.52 17.36
C MET A 200 1.46 -7.07 16.92
N PRO A 201 1.44 -6.77 15.61
CA PRO A 201 1.55 -5.39 15.15
C PRO A 201 0.32 -4.58 15.59
N GLU A 202 0.53 -3.39 16.14
CA GLU A 202 -0.55 -2.42 16.32
C GLU A 202 -0.82 -1.64 15.03
N LEU A 203 0.15 -1.61 14.10
CA LEU A 203 0.01 -0.96 12.79
C LEU A 203 0.67 -1.80 11.70
N VAL A 204 -0.08 -2.07 10.63
CA VAL A 204 0.44 -2.64 9.38
C VAL A 204 0.59 -1.53 8.34
N ILE A 205 1.77 -1.39 7.76
CA ILE A 205 2.09 -0.37 6.76
C ILE A 205 2.46 -1.08 5.47
N GLY A 206 1.72 -0.85 4.39
CA GLY A 206 2.04 -1.49 3.13
C GLY A 206 1.22 -0.99 1.97
N ASP A 207 1.16 -1.78 0.90
CA ASP A 207 0.34 -1.54 -0.29
C ASP A 207 -0.42 -2.81 -0.67
N HIS A 208 -1.40 -2.68 -1.57
CA HIS A 208 -2.13 -3.81 -2.14
C HIS A 208 -2.73 -4.74 -1.08
N GLY A 209 -2.50 -6.05 -1.23
CA GLY A 209 -2.97 -7.09 -0.32
C GLY A 209 -2.39 -7.01 1.09
N TRP A 210 -1.29 -6.29 1.31
CA TRP A 210 -0.77 -6.08 2.67
C TRP A 210 -1.74 -5.23 3.50
N VAL A 211 -2.33 -4.19 2.89
CA VAL A 211 -3.25 -3.29 3.58
C VAL A 211 -4.62 -3.92 3.69
N CYS A 212 -5.23 -4.30 2.58
CA CYS A 212 -6.57 -4.88 2.58
C CYS A 212 -6.62 -6.19 3.37
N GLY A 213 -5.60 -7.05 3.24
CA GLY A 213 -5.53 -8.30 3.98
C GLY A 213 -5.40 -8.12 5.49
N ALA A 214 -4.63 -7.13 5.95
CA ALA A 214 -4.50 -6.82 7.37
C ALA A 214 -5.75 -6.13 7.94
N GLY A 215 -6.28 -5.15 7.21
CA GLY A 215 -7.50 -4.44 7.59
C GLY A 215 -8.71 -5.37 7.72
N GLN A 216 -8.86 -6.33 6.80
CA GLN A 216 -9.90 -7.36 6.87
C GLN A 216 -9.79 -8.24 8.13
N LEU A 217 -8.58 -8.41 8.67
CA LEU A 217 -8.34 -9.16 9.90
C LEU A 217 -8.46 -8.30 11.17
N GLY A 218 -8.83 -7.02 11.04
CA GLY A 218 -9.04 -6.10 12.17
C GLY A 218 -7.78 -5.40 12.67
N PHE A 219 -6.66 -5.46 11.93
CA PHE A 219 -5.47 -4.69 12.26
C PHE A 219 -5.57 -3.28 11.70
N GLU A 220 -5.10 -2.27 12.45
CA GLU A 220 -4.96 -0.93 11.87
C GLU A 220 -3.98 -1.00 10.70
N ALA A 221 -4.44 -0.63 9.51
CA ALA A 221 -3.67 -0.71 8.27
C ALA A 221 -3.67 0.62 7.53
N ILE A 222 -2.51 1.03 7.02
CA ILE A 222 -2.33 2.25 6.23
C ILE A 222 -1.41 2.02 5.03
N GLY A 223 -1.62 2.77 3.94
CA GLY A 223 -0.83 2.55 2.73
C GLY A 223 -1.14 3.48 1.55
N PRO A 224 -0.27 3.53 0.54
CA PRO A 224 -0.60 4.12 -0.75
C PRO A 224 -1.46 3.18 -1.61
N ALA A 225 -2.22 3.75 -2.54
CA ALA A 225 -2.90 3.02 -3.64
C ALA A 225 -3.03 3.92 -4.88
N ASP A 226 -2.97 3.28 -6.05
CA ASP A 226 -3.24 3.93 -7.34
C ASP A 226 -4.73 3.85 -7.71
N THR A 227 -5.14 4.54 -8.78
CA THR A 227 -6.54 4.69 -9.20
C THR A 227 -7.17 3.38 -9.68
N ASN A 228 -6.37 2.36 -9.98
CA ASN A 228 -6.85 1.02 -10.37
C ASN A 228 -6.98 0.04 -9.18
N ASP A 229 -6.74 0.48 -7.94
CA ASP A 229 -6.87 -0.32 -6.71
C ASP A 229 -8.04 0.14 -5.82
N PRO A 230 -9.30 0.00 -6.26
CA PRO A 230 -10.46 0.49 -5.51
C PRO A 230 -10.61 -0.14 -4.12
N ALA A 231 -10.04 -1.33 -3.88
CA ALA A 231 -10.20 -2.04 -2.62
C ALA A 231 -9.67 -1.29 -1.41
N LEU A 232 -8.54 -0.59 -1.53
CA LEU A 232 -8.00 0.15 -0.40
C LEU A 232 -8.95 1.28 0.00
N PHE A 233 -9.45 2.03 -0.99
CA PHE A 233 -10.38 3.14 -0.77
C PHE A 233 -11.74 2.68 -0.26
N VAL A 234 -12.25 1.54 -0.74
CA VAL A 234 -13.45 0.92 -0.18
C VAL A 234 -13.21 0.50 1.26
N GLY A 235 -12.07 -0.15 1.55
CA GLY A 235 -11.70 -0.50 2.92
C GLY A 235 -11.61 0.72 3.83
N GLN A 236 -11.15 1.87 3.32
CA GLN A 236 -11.14 3.12 4.07
C GLN A 236 -12.55 3.67 4.31
N ALA A 237 -13.42 3.61 3.30
CA ALA A 237 -14.81 4.06 3.42
C ALA A 237 -15.62 3.20 4.40
N GLU A 238 -15.33 1.90 4.47
CA GLU A 238 -15.96 0.94 5.39
C GLU A 238 -15.26 0.87 6.76
N GLY A 239 -14.13 1.55 6.93
CA GLY A 239 -13.40 1.64 8.20
C GLY A 239 -12.48 0.45 8.52
N SER A 240 -12.30 -0.51 7.60
CA SER A 240 -11.33 -1.60 7.75
C SER A 240 -9.89 -1.15 7.45
N VAL A 241 -9.70 -0.04 6.73
CA VAL A 241 -8.40 0.59 6.48
C VAL A 241 -8.40 2.00 7.07
N SER A 242 -7.36 2.37 7.81
CA SER A 242 -7.33 3.63 8.57
C SER A 242 -7.00 4.83 7.67
N VAL A 243 -5.99 4.68 6.79
CA VAL A 243 -5.55 5.75 5.87
C VAL A 243 -5.10 5.14 4.55
N VAL A 244 -5.61 5.69 3.44
CA VAL A 244 -5.12 5.40 2.09
C VAL A 244 -4.61 6.68 1.46
N VAL A 245 -3.40 6.64 0.91
CA VAL A 245 -2.78 7.77 0.21
C VAL A 245 -2.93 7.55 -1.31
N PRO A 246 -3.76 8.33 -2.01
CA PRO A 246 -3.86 8.19 -3.46
C PRO A 246 -2.56 8.67 -4.11
N LEU A 247 -1.85 7.78 -4.81
CA LEU A 247 -0.67 8.09 -5.61
C LEU A 247 -0.37 6.98 -6.63
N ASP A 248 0.34 7.31 -7.71
CA ASP A 248 0.85 6.32 -8.68
C ASP A 248 1.99 5.53 -8.02
N ASP A 249 1.80 4.22 -7.87
CA ASP A 249 2.74 3.32 -7.20
C ASP A 249 3.72 2.62 -8.16
N ALA A 250 3.63 2.92 -9.47
CA ALA A 250 4.44 2.35 -10.53
C ALA A 250 5.60 3.24 -10.97
N VAL A 251 5.69 4.50 -10.48
CA VAL A 251 6.79 5.42 -10.84
C VAL A 251 8.15 4.96 -10.30
N ARG A 252 9.23 5.61 -10.74
CA ARG A 252 10.59 5.25 -10.34
C ARG A 252 10.78 5.36 -8.82
N SER A 253 11.51 4.41 -8.25
CA SER A 253 11.69 4.28 -6.79
C SER A 253 12.36 5.50 -6.14
N ASP A 254 13.23 6.21 -6.86
CA ASP A 254 13.88 7.44 -6.38
C ASP A 254 12.89 8.60 -6.19
N TYR A 255 11.74 8.58 -6.86
CA TYR A 255 10.74 9.62 -6.78
C TYR A 255 9.93 9.59 -5.47
N TYR A 256 9.92 8.50 -4.72
CA TYR A 256 9.25 8.46 -3.41
C TYR A 256 10.07 9.10 -2.28
N ARG A 257 11.36 9.38 -2.49
CA ARG A 257 12.24 9.90 -1.44
C ARG A 257 11.75 11.22 -0.82
N PRO A 258 11.26 12.22 -1.59
CA PRO A 258 10.68 13.42 -0.99
C PRO A 258 9.43 13.15 -0.15
N LEU A 259 8.62 12.16 -0.52
CA LEU A 259 7.42 11.76 0.22
C LEU A 259 7.81 11.14 1.56
N THR A 260 8.77 10.21 1.56
CA THR A 260 9.35 9.64 2.78
C THR A 260 9.82 10.74 3.73
N ARG A 261 10.62 11.70 3.21
CA ARG A 261 11.13 12.81 4.03
C ARG A 261 10.00 13.67 4.60
N TYR A 262 8.99 13.97 3.79
CA TYR A 262 7.84 14.74 4.24
C TYR A 262 7.10 14.06 5.38
N VAL A 263 6.75 12.78 5.20
CA VAL A 263 6.02 11.98 6.19
C VAL A 263 6.83 11.85 7.48
N LEU A 264 8.13 11.52 7.39
CA LEU A 264 8.97 11.38 8.59
C LEU A 264 9.14 12.71 9.34
N ASN A 265 9.29 13.84 8.64
CA ASN A 265 9.32 15.16 9.29
C ASN A 265 8.01 15.44 10.02
N ARG A 266 6.86 15.20 9.38
CA ARG A 266 5.52 15.43 9.94
C ARG A 266 5.22 14.53 11.14
N ALA A 267 5.74 13.31 11.13
CA ALA A 267 5.63 12.35 12.23
C ALA A 267 6.61 12.63 13.39
N CYS A 268 7.46 13.67 13.29
CA CYS A 268 8.56 13.96 14.21
C CYS A 268 9.58 12.80 14.33
N LEU A 269 9.81 12.09 13.23
CA LEU A 269 10.72 10.94 13.11
C LEU A 269 11.95 11.23 12.23
N SER A 270 12.11 12.47 11.78
CA SER A 270 13.31 12.91 11.08
C SER A 270 14.47 13.12 12.05
N GLN A 271 15.59 12.45 11.81
CA GLN A 271 16.87 12.75 12.46
C GLN A 271 17.54 13.98 11.83
#